data_AF-A0A9X1KYN1-F1
#
_entry.id   AF-A0A9X1KYN1-F1
#
_cell.length_a   1.000
_cell.length_b   1.000
_cell.length_c   1.000
_cell.angle_alpha   90.00
_cell.angle_beta   90.00
_cell.angle_gamma   90.00
#
_symmetry.space_group_name_H-M   'P 1'
#
loop_
_entity.id
_entity.type
_entity.pdbx_description
1 polymer ?
#
loop_
_entity_poly.entity_id
_entity_poly.type
_entity_poly.pdbx_seq_one_letter_code
_entity_poly.pdbx_strand_id
1 'polypeptide(L)' 'MSSKSRNVLKALAVILVILAVVMQLEIIIIPALIAYKFWLAIIGFALLLFASR' A
#
# COMPACT_ATOMS: atom_id res chain seq x y z
N MET A 1 -9.92 -17.54 -1.30
CA MET A 1 -9.75 -16.55 -2.39
C MET A 1 -9.41 -17.28 -3.67
N SER A 2 -9.97 -16.89 -4.81
CA SER A 2 -9.44 -17.37 -6.10
C SER A 2 -8.04 -16.78 -6.32
N SER A 3 -7.22 -17.45 -7.12
CA SER A 3 -5.89 -16.96 -7.53
C SER A 3 -5.94 -15.52 -8.07
N LYS A 4 -7.03 -15.18 -8.79
CA LYS A 4 -7.29 -13.84 -9.30
C LYS A 4 -7.45 -12.80 -8.19
N SER A 5 -8.31 -13.04 -7.21
CA SER A 5 -8.51 -12.11 -6.09
C SER A 5 -7.23 -11.92 -5.26
N ARG A 6 -6.42 -12.98 -5.10
CA ARG A 6 -5.12 -12.89 -4.41
C ARG A 6 -4.13 -12.01 -5.13
N ASN A 7 -4.03 -12.16 -6.45
CA ASN A 7 -3.13 -11.32 -7.24
C ASN A 7 -3.57 -9.84 -7.24
N VAL A 8 -4.87 -9.57 -7.32
CA VAL A 8 -5.39 -8.20 -7.20
C VAL A 8 -5.07 -7.60 -5.84
N LEU A 9 -5.23 -8.36 -4.75
CA LEU A 9 -4.91 -7.89 -3.40
C LEU A 9 -3.41 -7.59 -3.21
N LYS A 10 -2.54 -8.46 -3.75
CA LYS A 10 -1.09 -8.22 -3.76
C LYS A 10 -0.72 -6.97 -4.56
N ALA A 11 -1.32 -6.78 -5.73
CA ALA A 11 -1.06 -5.60 -6.55
C ALA A 11 -1.48 -4.32 -5.82
N LEU A 12 -2.67 -4.28 -5.21
CA LEU A 12 -3.13 -3.16 -4.42
C LEU A 12 -2.20 -2.88 -3.22
N ALA A 13 -1.79 -3.92 -2.49
CA ALA A 13 -0.85 -3.79 -1.38
C ALA A 13 0.47 -3.13 -1.83
N VAL A 14 1.04 -3.60 -2.94
CA VAL A 14 2.29 -3.05 -3.50
C VAL A 14 2.12 -1.60 -3.93
N ILE A 15 1.02 -1.25 -4.61
CA ILE A 15 0.74 0.13 -5.04
C ILE A 15 0.65 1.08 -3.84
N LEU A 16 -0.03 0.69 -2.76
CA LEU A 16 -0.15 1.51 -1.55
C LEU A 16 1.20 1.76 -0.88
N VAL A 17 2.07 0.74 -0.82
CA VAL A 17 3.42 0.87 -0.26
C VAL A 17 4.28 1.77 -1.14
N ILE A 18 4.25 1.61 -2.46
CA ILE A 18 4.98 2.46 -3.39
C ILE A 18 4.55 3.93 -3.23
N LEU A 19 3.23 4.19 -3.17
CA LEU A 19 2.72 5.54 -2.93
C LEU A 19 3.27 6.13 -1.63
N ALA A 20 3.23 5.37 -0.54
CA ALA A 20 3.76 5.82 0.75
C ALA A 20 5.26 6.13 0.68
N VAL A 21 6.06 5.31 -0.01
CA VAL A 21 7.51 5.52 -0.19
C VAL A 21 7.79 6.76 -1.03
N VAL A 22 7.11 6.94 -2.16
CA VAL A 22 7.32 8.10 -3.03
C VAL A 22 6.91 9.40 -2.32
N MET A 23 5.89 9.33 -1.44
CA MET A 23 5.52 10.44 -0.55
C MET A 23 6.55 10.69 0.56
N GLN A 24 7.22 9.65 1.06
CA GLN A 24 8.29 9.78 2.06
C GLN A 24 9.56 10.40 1.47
N LEU A 25 9.85 10.11 0.21
CA LEU A 25 10.96 10.69 -0.55
C LEU A 25 10.67 12.11 -1.08
N GLU A 26 9.51 12.68 -0.75
CA GLU A 26 9.06 14.00 -1.19
C GLU A 26 8.99 14.18 -2.73
N ILE A 27 9.03 13.09 -3.49
CA ILE A 27 8.86 13.07 -4.94
C ILE A 27 7.41 13.44 -5.31
N ILE A 28 6.45 13.01 -4.49
CA ILE A 28 5.03 13.36 -4.62
C ILE A 28 4.52 13.90 -3.28
N ILE A 29 3.93 15.09 -3.29
CA ILE A 29 3.38 15.73 -2.10
C ILE A 29 1.87 15.88 -2.27
N ILE A 30 1.11 15.07 -1.52
CA ILE A 30 -0.36 15.17 -1.44
C ILE A 30 -0.71 15.64 -0.03
N PRO A 31 -1.01 16.93 0.19
CA PRO A 31 -1.20 17.52 1.52
C PRO A 31 -2.18 16.74 2.41
N ALA A 32 -3.29 16.29 1.84
CA ALA A 32 -4.32 15.53 2.55
C ALA A 32 -3.87 14.14 3.02
N LEU A 33 -2.83 13.56 2.41
CA LEU A 33 -2.32 12.22 2.73
C LEU A 33 -1.05 12.24 3.58
N ILE A 34 -0.46 13.42 3.86
CA ILE A 34 0.82 13.53 4.58
C ILE A 34 0.73 12.92 5.99
N ALA A 35 -0.33 13.23 6.72
CA ALA A 35 -0.54 12.71 8.09
C ALA A 35 -0.79 11.19 8.12
N TYR A 36 -1.17 10.60 6.98
CA TYR A 36 -1.58 9.19 6.88
C TYR A 36 -0.54 8.30 6.20
N LYS A 37 0.63 8.83 5.81
CA LYS A 37 1.71 8.07 5.14
C LYS A 37 2.08 6.79 5.90
N PHE A 38 2.22 6.89 7.23
CA PHE A 38 2.53 5.75 8.09
C PHE A 38 1.42 4.68 8.06
N TRP A 39 0.17 5.10 8.17
CA TRP A 39 -0.99 4.20 8.15
C TRP A 39 -1.18 3.53 6.78
N LEU A 40 -0.88 4.22 5.68
CA LEU A 40 -0.86 3.64 4.34
C LEU A 40 0.15 2.48 4.24
N ALA A 41 1.34 2.63 4.82
CA ALA A 41 2.33 1.56 4.86
C ALA A 41 1.86 0.36 5.68
N ILE A 42 1.25 0.60 6.86
CA ILE A 42 0.68 -0.48 7.70
C ILE A 42 -0.40 -1.26 6.95
N ILE A 43 -1.35 -0.55 6.32
CA ILE A 43 -2.45 -1.18 5.57
C ILE A 43 -1.89 -1.99 4.40
N GLY A 44 -0.95 -1.44 3.63
CA GLY A 44 -0.30 -2.16 2.55
C GLY A 44 0.37 -3.46 3.02
N PHE A 45 1.07 -3.42 4.16
CA PHE A 45 1.72 -4.60 4.73
C PHE A 45 0.72 -5.64 5.23
N ALA A 46 -0.35 -5.20 5.90
CA ALA A 46 -1.43 -6.06 6.35
C ALA A 46 -2.13 -6.75 5.17
N LEU A 47 -2.44 -6.01 4.10
CA LEU A 47 -3.04 -6.56 2.88
C LEU A 47 -2.14 -7.62 2.22
N LEU A 48 -0.81 -7.38 2.19
CA LEU A 48 0.15 -8.35 1.70
C LEU A 48 0.13 -9.65 2.52
N LEU A 49 0.07 -9.53 3.86
CA LEU A 49 -0.02 -10.67 4.77
C LEU A 49 -1.30 -11.47 4.54
N PHE A 50 -2.45 -10.82 4.40
CA PHE A 50 -3.71 -11.49 4.07
C PHE A 50 -3.67 -12.16 2.70
N ALA A 51 -2.98 -11.57 1.72
CA ALA A 51 -2.82 -12.14 0.40
C ALA A 51 -1.76 -13.27 0.34
N SER A 52 -0.93 -13.42 1.38
CA SER A 52 0.11 -14.46 1.45
C SER A 52 -0.44 -15.82 1.90
N ARG A 53 -1.48 -15.80 2.74
CA ARG A 53 -2.23 -17.00 3.17
C ARG A 53 -3.21 -17.42 2.09
#